data_AF-A0AAN7V1W8-F1
#
_entry.id   AF-A0AAN7V1W8-F1
#
_cell.length_a   1.000
_cell.length_b   1.000
_cell.length_c   1.000
_cell.angle_alpha   90.00
_cell.angle_beta   90.00
_cell.angle_gamma   90.00
#
_symmetry.space_group_name_H-M   'P 1'
#
loop_
_entity.id
_entity.type
_entity.pdbx_description
1 polymer ?
#
loop_
_entity_poly.entity_id
_entity_poly.type
_entity_poly.pdbx_seq_one_letter_code
_entity_poly.pdbx_strand_id
1 'polypeptide(L)'
;MALNMRYVELAKQLHPRLQRFFAKYPPNQILPTSTRTNTIQDGATPNPFLPHKHPVTGKWHDPEFSLRRQAELVKLAREEGVEELLPFTSKGTEERIRHRVEHGLRVRGTGVGQKVKGHLHERMLASKYVAISHIMRPISELWVSRFARVLIW
;
A
#
# COMPACT_ATOMS: atom_id res chain seq x y z
N MET A 1 -15.23 17.52 39.39
CA MET A 1 -16.41 17.52 38.50
C MET A 1 -16.24 18.32 37.21
N ALA A 2 -15.73 19.56 37.24
CA ALA A 2 -15.70 20.45 36.05
C ALA A 2 -14.96 19.87 34.82
N LEU A 3 -13.85 19.14 35.01
CA LEU A 3 -13.11 18.52 33.90
C LEU A 3 -13.92 17.43 33.17
N ASN A 4 -14.67 16.61 33.91
CA ASN A 4 -15.50 15.57 33.32
C ASN A 4 -16.59 16.17 32.41
N MET A 5 -17.19 17.29 32.84
CA MET A 5 -18.17 18.03 32.03
C MET A 5 -17.54 18.55 30.74
N ARG A 6 -16.34 19.12 30.83
CA ARG A 6 -15.59 19.60 29.65
C ARG A 6 -15.25 18.46 28.67
N TYR A 7 -14.85 17.28 29.15
CA TYR A 7 -14.59 16.14 28.27
C TYR A 7 -15.85 15.62 27.59
N VAL A 8 -17.00 15.63 28.29
CA VAL A 8 -18.30 15.28 27.71
C VAL A 8 -18.70 16.30 26.64
N GLU A 9 -18.46 17.60 26.86
CA GLU A 9 -18.70 18.65 25.86
C GLU A 9 -17.83 18.46 24.61
N LEU A 10 -16.53 18.18 24.78
CA LEU A 10 -15.64 17.87 23.66
C LEU A 10 -16.11 16.64 22.88
N ALA A 11 -16.50 15.56 23.57
CA ALA A 11 -17.02 14.36 22.91
C ALA A 11 -18.32 14.64 22.13
N LYS A 12 -19.17 15.56 22.62
CA LYS A 12 -20.38 16.02 21.93
C LYS A 12 -20.11 16.94 20.74
N GLN A 13 -18.95 17.60 20.69
CA GLN A 13 -18.55 18.44 19.55
C GLN A 13 -17.96 17.63 18.37
N LEU A 14 -17.66 16.36 18.58
CA LEU A 14 -17.15 15.44 17.56
C LEU A 14 -18.09 15.31 16.35
N HIS A 15 -17.55 15.03 15.15
CA HIS A 15 -18.35 14.93 13.94
C HIS A 15 -19.47 13.88 14.09
N PRO A 16 -20.73 14.17 13.67
CA PRO A 16 -21.87 13.26 13.89
C PRO A 16 -21.68 11.84 13.35
N ARG A 17 -20.92 11.69 12.25
CA ARG A 17 -20.58 10.36 11.70
C ARG A 17 -19.68 9.54 12.64
N LEU A 18 -18.72 10.19 13.31
CA LEU A 18 -17.86 9.52 14.28
C LEU A 18 -18.61 9.20 15.56
N GLN A 19 -19.48 10.10 16.03
CA GLN A 19 -20.36 9.83 17.17
C GLN A 19 -21.24 8.60 16.93
N ARG A 20 -21.90 8.51 15.76
CA ARG A 20 -22.71 7.34 15.38
C ARG A 20 -21.87 6.07 15.28
N PHE A 21 -20.64 6.18 14.76
CA PHE A 21 -19.73 5.04 14.68
C PHE A 21 -19.36 4.52 16.06
N PHE A 22 -18.90 5.39 16.96
CA PHE A 22 -18.52 5.00 18.33
C PHE A 22 -19.71 4.57 19.19
N ALA A 23 -20.91 5.08 18.92
CA ALA A 23 -22.13 4.58 19.56
C ALA A 23 -22.45 3.13 19.16
N LYS A 24 -22.15 2.74 17.92
CA LYS A 24 -22.39 1.38 17.41
C LYS A 24 -21.23 0.42 17.70
N TYR A 25 -19.99 0.91 17.62
CA TYR A 25 -18.76 0.16 17.87
C TYR A 25 -17.93 0.87 18.93
N PRO A 26 -18.30 0.74 20.22
CA PRO A 26 -17.53 1.37 21.29
C PRO A 26 -16.16 0.69 21.44
N PRO A 27 -15.06 1.46 21.52
CA PRO A 27 -13.73 0.88 21.71
C PRO A 27 -13.54 0.42 23.15
N ASN A 28 -12.77 -0.65 23.33
CA ASN A 28 -12.51 -1.27 24.64
C ASN A 28 -11.89 -0.32 25.66
N GLN A 29 -11.17 0.70 25.20
CA GLN A 29 -10.54 1.71 26.05
C GLN A 29 -11.57 2.54 26.84
N ILE A 30 -12.73 2.82 26.22
CA ILE A 30 -13.79 3.66 26.82
C ILE A 30 -14.77 2.82 27.64
N LEU A 31 -14.85 1.51 27.37
CA LEU A 31 -15.72 0.61 28.12
C LEU A 31 -15.27 0.52 29.60
N PRO A 32 -16.23 0.53 30.55
CA PRO A 32 -15.91 0.38 31.97
C PRO A 32 -15.29 -0.99 32.23
N THR A 33 -14.35 -1.07 33.16
CA THR A 33 -13.61 -2.32 33.48
C THR A 33 -14.53 -3.51 33.75
N SER A 34 -15.73 -3.29 34.32
CA SER A 34 -16.72 -4.34 34.58
C SER A 34 -17.26 -5.00 33.31
N THR A 35 -17.37 -4.26 32.20
CA THR A 35 -17.87 -4.80 30.92
C THR A 35 -16.76 -5.22 29.97
N ARG A 36 -15.48 -5.07 30.37
CA ARG A 36 -14.34 -5.64 29.63
C ARG A 36 -14.31 -7.14 29.90
N THR A 37 -15.20 -7.90 29.27
CA THR A 37 -15.10 -9.35 29.30
C THR A 37 -13.82 -9.75 28.53
N ASN A 38 -12.91 -10.47 29.18
CA ASN A 38 -11.68 -11.02 28.56
C ASN A 38 -11.98 -12.13 27.52
N THR A 39 -13.16 -12.13 26.92
CA THR A 39 -13.67 -13.23 26.10
C THR A 39 -13.61 -12.86 24.62
N ILE A 40 -12.42 -13.02 24.06
CA ILE A 40 -12.25 -13.43 22.66
C ILE A 40 -12.82 -14.85 22.53
N GLN A 41 -14.12 -15.08 22.76
CA GLN A 41 -14.69 -16.42 22.57
C GLN A 41 -16.00 -16.42 21.77
N ASP A 42 -16.95 -15.50 21.95
CA ASP A 42 -18.23 -15.63 21.21
C ASP A 42 -18.89 -14.29 20.83
N GLY A 43 -18.39 -13.63 19.79
CA GLY A 43 -19.17 -12.60 19.09
C GLY A 43 -19.18 -11.20 19.70
N ALA A 44 -18.14 -10.81 20.44
CA ALA A 44 -17.81 -9.39 20.59
C ALA A 44 -17.63 -8.81 19.18
N THR A 45 -18.52 -7.89 18.79
CA THR A 45 -18.76 -7.44 17.42
C THR A 45 -17.52 -7.48 16.53
N PRO A 46 -17.50 -8.29 15.45
CA PRO A 46 -16.33 -8.40 14.58
C PRO A 46 -15.95 -7.01 14.05
N ASN A 47 -14.65 -6.78 13.84
CA ASN A 47 -14.18 -5.50 13.34
C ASN A 47 -14.95 -5.10 12.06
N PRO A 48 -15.69 -3.97 12.08
CA PRO A 48 -16.58 -3.59 10.98
C PRO A 48 -15.82 -3.17 9.71
N PHE A 49 -14.49 -3.05 9.78
CA PHE A 49 -13.62 -2.72 8.65
C PHE A 49 -13.05 -3.94 7.94
N LEU A 50 -13.14 -5.13 8.52
CA LEU A 50 -12.60 -6.35 7.94
C LEU A 50 -13.71 -7.20 7.34
N PRO A 51 -13.46 -7.85 6.19
CA PRO A 51 -14.35 -8.89 5.70
C PRO A 51 -14.36 -10.05 6.70
N HIS A 52 -15.53 -10.63 6.95
CA HIS A 52 -15.67 -11.76 7.85
C HIS A 52 -16.29 -12.95 7.13
N LYS A 53 -15.87 -14.15 7.52
CA LYS A 53 -16.42 -15.39 6.98
C LYS A 53 -17.65 -15.78 7.80
N HIS A 54 -18.77 -16.01 7.15
CA HIS A 54 -19.97 -16.48 7.85
C HIS A 54 -19.75 -17.93 8.32
N PRO A 55 -20.00 -18.26 9.60
CA PRO A 55 -19.63 -19.57 10.16
C PRO A 55 -20.38 -20.74 9.53
N VAL A 56 -21.69 -20.57 9.26
CA VAL A 56 -22.53 -21.64 8.68
C VAL A 56 -22.32 -21.80 7.16
N THR A 57 -22.48 -20.73 6.38
CA THR A 57 -22.38 -20.78 4.91
C THR A 57 -20.96 -20.82 4.37
N GLY A 58 -19.96 -20.45 5.18
CA GLY A 58 -18.56 -20.38 4.78
C GLY A 58 -18.24 -19.30 3.74
N LYS A 59 -19.19 -18.44 3.38
CA LYS A 59 -18.99 -17.35 2.42
C LYS A 59 -18.31 -16.16 3.11
N TRP A 60 -17.48 -15.44 2.37
CA TRP A 60 -16.93 -14.16 2.81
C TRP A 60 -17.97 -13.07 2.59
N HIS A 61 -18.24 -12.33 3.65
CA HIS A 61 -19.06 -11.13 3.59
C HIS A 61 -18.15 -9.92 3.47
N ASP A 62 -18.58 -8.96 2.66
CA ASP A 62 -17.91 -7.67 2.54
C ASP A 62 -17.87 -6.95 3.90
N PRO A 63 -16.84 -6.13 4.15
CA PRO A 63 -16.80 -5.33 5.37
C PRO A 63 -17.98 -4.37 5.41
N GLU A 64 -18.53 -4.17 6.61
CA GLU A 64 -19.67 -3.27 6.80
C GLU A 64 -19.38 -1.83 6.35
N PHE A 65 -18.12 -1.41 6.48
CA PHE A 65 -17.60 -0.18 5.86
C PHE A 65 -16.63 -0.52 4.73
N SER A 66 -16.95 -0.05 3.53
CA SER A 66 -16.05 -0.15 2.37
C SER A 66 -14.76 0.66 2.57
N LEU A 67 -13.69 0.32 1.86
CA LEU A 67 -12.38 1.00 1.98
C LEU A 67 -12.45 2.53 1.80
N ARG A 68 -13.38 3.02 0.96
CA ARG A 68 -13.67 4.46 0.82
C ARG A 68 -14.22 5.05 2.12
N ARG A 69 -15.24 4.41 2.70
CA ARG A 69 -15.86 4.85 3.97
C ARG A 69 -14.89 4.75 5.15
N GLN A 70 -14.03 3.73 5.17
CA GLN A 70 -12.95 3.61 6.15
C GLN A 70 -12.00 4.79 6.07
N ALA A 71 -11.55 5.16 4.86
CA ALA A 71 -10.66 6.30 4.66
C ALA A 71 -11.31 7.64 5.07
N GLU A 72 -12.62 7.81 4.83
CA GLU A 72 -13.37 8.98 5.32
C GLU A 72 -13.40 9.05 6.84
N LEU A 73 -13.69 7.94 7.52
CA LEU A 73 -13.69 7.89 8.99
C LEU A 73 -12.31 8.16 9.57
N VAL A 74 -11.26 7.56 9.01
CA VAL A 74 -9.86 7.80 9.42
C VAL A 74 -9.48 9.26 9.20
N LYS A 75 -9.90 9.87 8.08
CA LYS A 75 -9.62 11.29 7.80
C LYS A 75 -10.26 12.19 8.87
N LEU A 76 -11.55 11.99 9.16
CA LEU A 76 -12.25 12.75 10.20
C LEU A 76 -11.62 12.53 11.58
N ALA A 77 -11.30 11.28 11.92
CA ALA A 77 -10.72 10.94 13.21
C ALA A 77 -9.32 11.54 13.38
N ARG A 78 -8.55 11.65 12.31
CA ARG A 78 -7.26 12.36 12.30
C ARG A 78 -7.43 13.85 12.56
N GLU A 79 -8.39 14.49 11.91
CA GLU A 79 -8.68 15.92 12.09
C GLU A 79 -9.12 16.23 13.53
N GLU A 80 -9.84 15.30 14.17
CA GLU A 80 -10.33 15.45 15.55
C GLU A 80 -9.44 14.79 16.62
N GLY A 81 -8.31 14.18 16.23
CA GLY A 81 -7.35 13.56 17.16
C GLY A 81 -7.81 12.25 17.82
N VAL A 82 -8.84 11.59 17.29
CA VAL A 82 -9.45 10.36 17.81
C VAL A 82 -9.13 9.11 16.97
N GLU A 83 -8.06 9.15 16.17
CA GLU A 83 -7.67 8.05 15.28
C GLU A 83 -7.35 6.75 16.03
N GLU A 84 -6.73 6.84 17.21
CA GLU A 84 -6.36 5.68 18.04
C GLU A 84 -7.57 4.90 18.59
N LEU A 85 -8.73 5.56 18.67
CA LEU A 85 -9.98 4.96 19.15
C LEU A 85 -10.64 4.08 18.07
N LEU A 86 -10.24 4.20 16.81
CA LEU A 86 -10.80 3.40 15.72
C LEU A 86 -10.25 1.96 15.75
N PRO A 87 -11.04 0.97 15.29
CA PRO A 87 -10.53 -0.38 15.14
C PRO A 87 -9.51 -0.44 13.99
N PHE A 88 -8.72 -1.51 13.98
CA PHE A 88 -7.67 -1.72 12.99
C PHE A 88 -8.17 -1.57 11.54
N THR A 89 -7.45 -0.77 10.74
CA THR A 89 -7.70 -0.59 9.30
C THR A 89 -6.40 -0.35 8.53
N SER A 90 -6.32 -0.90 7.32
CA SER A 90 -5.23 -0.63 6.37
C SER A 90 -5.15 0.84 5.90
N LYS A 91 -6.18 1.64 6.19
CA LYS A 91 -6.24 3.06 5.85
C LYS A 91 -5.73 3.99 6.94
N GLY A 92 -5.43 3.45 8.13
CA GLY A 92 -4.87 4.18 9.27
C GLY A 92 -3.51 4.80 8.93
N THR A 93 -3.21 5.96 9.50
CA THR A 93 -1.97 6.71 9.33
C THR A 93 -0.78 5.90 9.80
N GLU A 94 -0.83 5.41 11.04
CA GLU A 94 0.22 4.63 11.66
C GLU A 94 0.50 3.35 10.88
N GLU A 95 -0.55 2.62 10.51
CA GLU A 95 -0.42 1.37 9.78
C GLU A 95 0.17 1.57 8.37
N ARG A 96 -0.20 2.66 7.69
CA ARG A 96 0.37 3.01 6.38
C ARG A 96 1.84 3.38 6.47
N ILE A 97 2.25 4.05 7.55
CA ILE A 97 3.65 4.40 7.80
C ILE A 97 4.43 3.13 8.13
N ARG A 98 3.95 2.33 9.09
CA ARG A 98 4.54 1.03 9.47
C ARG A 98 4.77 0.15 8.26
N HIS A 99 3.73 -0.11 7.47
CA HIS A 99 3.83 -0.95 6.28
C HIS A 99 4.83 -0.38 5.25
N ARG A 100 4.95 0.94 5.13
CA ARG A 100 5.92 1.58 4.21
C ARG A 100 7.35 1.46 4.72
N VAL A 101 7.56 1.61 6.02
CA VAL A 101 8.89 1.49 6.64
C VAL A 101 9.37 0.04 6.57
N GLU A 102 8.51 -0.91 6.92
CA GLU A 102 8.85 -2.34 6.95
C GLU A 102 9.09 -2.92 5.56
N HIS A 103 8.25 -2.59 4.58
CA HIS A 103 8.29 -3.22 3.26
C HIS A 103 8.93 -2.38 2.16
N GLY A 104 9.07 -1.06 2.34
CA GLY A 104 9.60 -0.15 1.34
C GLY A 104 8.76 -0.07 0.05
N LEU A 105 9.37 0.46 -1.02
CA LEU A 105 8.77 0.46 -2.36
C LEU A 105 8.92 -0.92 -2.99
N ARG A 106 7.81 -1.48 -3.50
CA ARG A 106 7.78 -2.86 -4.05
C ARG A 106 7.27 -2.92 -5.49
N VAL A 107 7.30 -1.80 -6.21
CA VAL A 107 6.90 -1.74 -7.62
C VAL A 107 7.90 -2.53 -8.46
N ARG A 108 7.43 -3.32 -9.43
CA ARG A 108 8.33 -4.11 -10.30
C ARG A 108 9.32 -3.17 -11.00
N GLY A 109 10.61 -3.50 -10.92
CA GLY A 109 11.71 -2.76 -11.55
C GLY A 109 12.34 -1.69 -10.65
N THR A 110 11.54 -0.90 -9.94
CA THR A 110 12.02 0.20 -9.07
C THR A 110 11.96 -0.11 -7.57
N GLY A 111 11.32 -1.21 -7.19
CA GLY A 111 11.23 -1.63 -5.81
C GLY A 111 12.57 -2.09 -5.24
N VAL A 112 12.66 -2.12 -3.91
CA VAL A 112 13.85 -2.58 -3.19
C VAL A 112 14.19 -4.00 -3.64
N GLY A 113 15.44 -4.22 -4.08
CA GLY A 113 15.91 -5.51 -4.59
C GLY A 113 15.43 -5.89 -6.00
N GLN A 114 14.72 -5.00 -6.71
CA GLN A 114 14.31 -5.21 -8.10
C GLN A 114 15.29 -4.56 -9.07
N LYS A 115 15.37 -5.11 -10.29
CA LYS A 115 16.15 -4.54 -11.40
C LYS A 115 15.22 -4.18 -12.56
N VAL A 116 15.44 -3.00 -13.14
CA VAL A 116 14.72 -2.54 -14.34
C VAL A 116 15.11 -3.42 -15.54
N LYS A 117 14.13 -3.80 -16.35
CA LYS A 117 14.33 -4.65 -17.55
C LYS A 117 15.14 -3.96 -18.65
N GLY A 118 15.10 -2.64 -18.73
CA GLY A 118 15.61 -1.83 -19.85
C GLY A 118 14.70 -1.91 -21.08
N HIS A 119 14.80 -0.93 -21.98
CA HIS A 119 14.09 -0.98 -23.27
C HIS A 119 14.73 -2.01 -24.21
N LEU A 120 14.00 -2.43 -25.26
CA LEU A 120 14.52 -3.41 -26.20
C LEU A 120 15.80 -2.93 -26.90
N HIS A 121 15.85 -1.65 -27.31
CA HIS A 121 17.02 -1.08 -27.97
C HIS A 121 18.24 -1.05 -27.04
N GLU A 122 18.08 -0.63 -25.77
CA GLU A 122 19.15 -0.61 -24.77
C GLU A 122 19.79 -2.00 -24.60
N ARG A 123 18.96 -3.05 -24.53
CA ARG A 123 19.44 -4.43 -24.40
C ARG A 123 20.18 -4.94 -25.63
N MET A 124 19.80 -4.48 -26.83
CA MET A 124 20.40 -4.93 -28.09
C MET A 124 21.61 -4.10 -28.52
N LEU A 125 21.90 -2.96 -27.88
CA LEU A 125 23.02 -2.09 -28.25
C LEU A 125 24.35 -2.85 -28.28
N ALA A 126 24.66 -3.62 -27.24
CA ALA A 126 25.92 -4.38 -27.17
C ALA A 126 26.06 -5.35 -28.35
N SER A 127 25.03 -6.18 -28.60
CA SER A 127 25.02 -7.11 -29.72
C SER A 127 25.11 -6.39 -31.07
N LYS A 128 24.45 -5.24 -31.22
CA LYS A 128 24.50 -4.42 -32.44
C LYS A 128 25.92 -3.88 -32.68
N TYR A 129 26.58 -3.33 -31.66
CA TYR A 129 27.95 -2.81 -31.81
C TYR A 129 28.96 -3.91 -32.09
N VAL A 130 28.81 -5.09 -31.48
CA VAL A 130 29.66 -6.25 -31.79
C VAL A 130 29.48 -6.68 -33.25
N ALA A 131 28.23 -6.76 -33.73
CA ALA A 131 27.95 -7.08 -35.13
C ALA A 131 28.56 -6.04 -36.09
N ILE A 132 28.40 -4.74 -35.78
CA ILE A 132 28.99 -3.65 -36.57
C ILE A 132 30.53 -3.76 -36.61
N SER A 133 31.17 -3.95 -35.44
CA SER A 133 32.63 -4.09 -35.35
C SER A 133 33.14 -5.30 -36.14
N HIS A 134 32.43 -6.43 -36.07
CA HIS A 134 32.78 -7.63 -36.80
C HIS A 134 32.69 -7.42 -38.31
N ILE A 135 31.63 -6.76 -38.80
CA ILE A 135 31.44 -6.43 -40.22
C ILE A 135 32.52 -5.44 -40.70
N MET A 136 32.89 -4.46 -39.86
CA MET A 136 33.87 -3.43 -40.24
C MET A 136 35.31 -3.94 -40.27
N ARG A 137 35.64 -5.02 -39.55
CA ARG A 137 37.00 -5.58 -39.47
C ARG A 137 37.62 -5.94 -40.83
N PRO A 138 36.96 -6.69 -41.73
CA PRO A 138 37.53 -7.02 -43.05
C PRO A 138 37.39 -5.89 -44.09
N ILE A 139 36.76 -4.75 -43.77
CA ILE A 139 36.55 -3.67 -44.75
C ILE A 139 37.87 -3.05 -45.20
N SER A 140 38.87 -2.96 -44.31
CA SER A 140 40.22 -2.51 -44.68
C SER A 140 40.87 -3.45 -45.69
N GLU A 141 40.72 -4.77 -45.53
CA GLU A 141 41.22 -5.77 -46.46
C GLU A 141 40.49 -5.74 -47.81
N LEU A 142 39.17 -5.55 -47.79
CA LEU A 142 38.35 -5.38 -49.00
C LEU A 142 38.72 -4.13 -49.79
N TRP A 143 39.02 -3.02 -49.10
CA TRP A 143 39.48 -1.78 -49.74
C TRP A 143 40.85 -1.97 -50.41
N VAL A 144 41.81 -2.60 -49.73
CA VAL A 144 43.13 -2.89 -50.29
C VAL A 144 43.04 -3.85 -51.49
N SER A 145 42.25 -4.92 -51.40
CA SER A 145 42.06 -5.89 -52.49
C SER A 145 41.40 -5.28 -53.74
N ARG A 146 40.56 -4.26 -53.56
CA ARG A 146 39.82 -3.62 -54.65
C ARG A 146 40.62 -2.49 -55.31
N PHE A 147 41.46 -1.78 -54.56
CA PHE A 147 42.42 -0.80 -55.11
C PHE A 147 43.63 -1.48 -55.78
N ALA A 148 44.17 -2.56 -55.23
CA ALA A 148 45.29 -3.30 -55.83
C ALA A 148 44.94 -3.89 -57.21
N ARG A 149 43.66 -4.21 -57.47
CA ARG A 149 43.18 -4.67 -58.78
C ARG A 149 43.11 -3.58 -59.86
N VAL A 150 43.12 -2.31 -59.49
CA VAL A 150 43.08 -1.18 -60.44
C VAL A 150 44.49 -0.75 -60.88
N LEU A 151 45.54 -1.15 -60.14
CA LEU A 151 46.94 -0.79 -60.40
C LEU A 151 47.74 -1.85 -61.18
N ILE A 152 47.09 -2.90 -61.72
CA ILE A 152 47.73 -3.98 -62.50
C ILE A 152 47.30 -3.91 -63.99
N TRP A 153 47.10 -2.70 -64.53
CA TRP A 153 46.98 -2.48 -65.98
C TRP A 153 47.77 -1.25 -66.39
#